data_AF-A0A925YDB8-F1
#
_entry.id   AF-A0A925YDB8-F1
#
_cell.length_a   1.000
_cell.length_b   1.000
_cell.length_c   1.000
_cell.angle_alpha   90.00
_cell.angle_beta   90.00
_cell.angle_gamma   90.00
#
_symmetry.space_group_name_H-M   'P 1'
#
loop_
_entity.id
_entity.type
_entity.pdbx_description
1 polymer ?
#
loop_
_entity_poly.entity_id
_entity_poly.type
_entity_poly.pdbx_seq_one_letter_code
_entity_poly.pdbx_strand_id
1 'polypeptide(L)'
;MSSPRVRAFQIACAFWCVASVAACTGTVGPSGAPAGDASAPINGKAGSGGGGPIVGGSGGTIGTPPGVDGGQVVTADGGTTGPDAVVVVDPNPPAVACEALTFRRLRRLSIREYANVVSDLLGTKFRAPVIAALPPEPLLGGFDNQSSTLYVSPSFQDAVATLAETLAAQVDPAMLAVCTTAAGSPACLQTFIRSFAAKAYGRPITEPEFARANTVAAMGENYATSVRLVVELVLQSPHLLYLSELGAPEAAPAPQKPLALTSYEIASQLSFLLTGARPDAKLMAAAQGTGLARPEDIRLEAERLLLTARAPAELARFITGWLDMAPIAEAPKAPEVFPALTAPVLAAMQQEFDQFITAQLKGGDGTLAGFMLQQSTNIPAALAPIYGTDLRASVLDPTRRRGVLSLPGLLTYHSADQHSSPIERGLFVRQQLLCQPIPAPPASALERIEQNPVDPLDKTKTTRQKFAAHVDEPSCAACHMRFDPIGFGFEQMDGIGRFRTTENGLPIDSRGNLAGTDIDGPFEGPAQLSMKLSQSKMFETCMVDRYFQFAQSRPTVAADRCVVEDWNVKFSAGGGRIKDLVLAYVTHRTFTNRKDDR
;
A
#
# COMPACT_ATOMS: atom_id res chain seq x y z
N MET A 1 35.22 -27.79 24.73
CA MET A 1 35.50 -26.35 24.66
C MET A 1 34.71 -25.78 23.50
N SER A 2 33.58 -25.14 23.77
CA SER A 2 32.72 -24.52 22.75
C SER A 2 33.33 -23.20 22.29
N SER A 3 33.37 -23.00 20.96
CA SER A 3 33.88 -21.78 20.31
C SER A 3 33.18 -20.52 20.86
N PRO A 4 33.89 -19.39 21.02
CA PRO A 4 33.30 -18.11 21.43
C PRO A 4 32.10 -17.68 20.56
N ARG A 5 32.03 -18.14 19.31
CA ARG A 5 30.90 -17.91 18.38
C ARG A 5 29.59 -18.58 18.83
N VAL A 6 29.67 -19.78 19.41
CA VAL A 6 28.49 -20.52 19.89
C VAL A 6 27.92 -19.90 21.18
N ARG A 7 28.79 -19.28 22.00
CA ARG A 7 28.37 -18.59 23.23
C ARG A 7 27.67 -17.26 22.93
N ALA A 8 28.10 -16.50 21.92
CA ALA A 8 27.41 -15.28 21.49
C ALA A 8 25.99 -15.59 20.95
N PHE A 9 25.86 -16.64 20.14
CA PHE A 9 24.58 -17.09 19.58
C PHE A 9 23.60 -17.60 20.67
N GLN A 10 24.09 -18.40 21.63
CA GLN A 10 23.27 -18.90 22.74
C GLN A 10 22.81 -17.78 23.68
N ILE A 11 23.61 -16.73 23.87
CA ILE A 11 23.26 -15.58 24.69
C ILE A 11 22.26 -14.67 23.96
N ALA A 12 22.40 -14.46 22.65
CA ALA A 12 21.43 -13.73 21.84
C ALA A 12 20.05 -14.40 21.84
N CYS A 13 19.99 -15.73 21.71
CA CYS A 13 18.74 -16.49 21.86
C CYS A 13 18.17 -16.45 23.28
N ALA A 14 19.01 -16.52 24.32
CA ALA A 14 18.56 -16.47 25.71
C ALA A 14 17.98 -15.10 26.10
N PHE A 15 18.53 -14.00 25.58
CA PHE A 15 18.00 -12.65 25.82
C PHE A 15 16.72 -12.35 25.04
N TRP A 16 16.50 -13.02 23.90
CA TRP A 16 15.22 -12.95 23.18
C TRP A 16 14.08 -13.58 24.00
N CYS A 17 14.32 -14.71 24.66
CA CYS A 17 13.34 -15.32 25.56
C CYS A 17 13.03 -14.47 26.81
N VAL A 18 14.00 -13.69 27.33
CA VAL A 18 13.77 -12.85 28.52
C VAL A 18 13.07 -11.53 28.16
N ALA A 19 13.31 -10.97 26.96
CA ALA A 19 12.60 -9.78 26.49
C ALA A 19 11.10 -10.04 26.22
N SER A 20 10.72 -11.28 25.92
CA SER A 20 9.30 -11.70 25.80
C SER A 20 8.58 -11.83 27.15
N VAL A 21 9.30 -11.85 28.28
CA VAL A 21 8.71 -12.07 29.62
C VAL A 21 8.71 -10.79 30.48
N ALA A 22 9.57 -9.81 30.18
CA ALA A 22 9.66 -8.57 30.97
C ALA A 22 8.66 -7.46 30.56
N ALA A 23 7.79 -7.68 29.57
CA ALA A 23 6.81 -6.70 29.11
C ALA A 23 5.36 -6.96 29.56
N CYS A 24 5.09 -8.01 30.35
CA CYS A 24 3.73 -8.35 30.79
C CYS A 24 3.70 -8.70 32.29
N THR A 25 3.69 -7.68 33.16
CA THR A 25 3.20 -7.83 34.55
C THR A 25 1.80 -7.21 34.67
N GLY A 26 0.86 -7.73 33.89
CA GLY A 26 -0.58 -7.45 34.04
C GLY A 26 -1.30 -8.73 34.45
N THR A 27 -1.88 -8.76 35.64
CA THR A 27 -2.69 -9.87 36.13
C THR A 27 -3.99 -9.97 35.32
N VAL A 28 -4.21 -11.10 34.64
CA VAL A 28 -5.47 -11.44 33.96
C VAL A 28 -6.32 -12.27 34.94
N GLY A 29 -7.47 -11.73 35.36
CA GLY A 29 -8.53 -12.49 36.04
C GLY A 29 -9.37 -13.27 35.01
N PRO A 30 -9.99 -14.41 35.39
CA PRO A 30 -10.57 -15.33 34.42
C PRO A 30 -11.95 -14.88 33.97
N SER A 31 -12.25 -14.99 32.67
CA SER A 31 -13.61 -14.97 32.15
C SER A 31 -13.73 -15.85 30.90
N GLY A 32 -14.21 -17.08 31.13
CA GLY A 32 -15.02 -17.91 30.24
C GLY A 32 -14.69 -18.00 28.75
N ALA A 33 -13.98 -19.07 28.36
CA ALA A 33 -14.16 -19.71 27.07
C ALA A 33 -15.24 -20.81 27.17
N PRO A 34 -15.85 -21.21 26.04
CA PRO A 34 -15.99 -22.63 25.80
C PRO A 34 -15.17 -23.07 24.58
N ALA A 35 -14.60 -24.26 24.76
CA ALA A 35 -13.86 -25.11 23.85
C ALA A 35 -14.61 -25.38 22.52
N GLY A 36 -13.99 -25.83 21.43
CA GLY A 36 -12.61 -26.28 21.24
C GLY A 36 -12.36 -26.72 19.80
N ASP A 37 -11.09 -26.62 19.42
CA ASP A 37 -10.24 -27.56 18.69
C ASP A 37 -10.73 -28.40 17.49
N ALA A 38 -9.95 -28.21 16.42
CA ALA A 38 -9.11 -29.21 15.74
C ALA A 38 -9.49 -29.62 14.31
N SER A 39 -8.48 -29.46 13.46
CA SER A 39 -8.41 -29.80 12.05
C SER A 39 -7.94 -31.25 11.81
N ALA A 40 -8.31 -31.74 10.61
CA ALA A 40 -7.70 -32.82 9.80
C ALA A 40 -8.36 -34.24 9.87
N PRO A 41 -8.15 -35.12 8.86
CA PRO A 41 -8.82 -35.13 7.55
C PRO A 41 -9.45 -36.51 7.18
N ILE A 42 -9.82 -36.70 5.89
CA ILE A 42 -10.00 -37.97 5.12
C ILE A 42 -11.44 -38.55 4.94
N ASN A 43 -11.83 -38.68 3.65
CA ASN A 43 -12.78 -39.58 2.95
C ASN A 43 -13.99 -40.23 3.63
N GLY A 44 -15.15 -40.16 2.94
CA GLY A 44 -16.22 -41.16 3.05
C GLY A 44 -17.52 -40.81 2.31
N LYS A 45 -17.92 -41.63 1.34
CA LYS A 45 -19.17 -41.60 0.56
C LYS A 45 -20.42 -42.01 1.38
N ALA A 46 -21.59 -41.69 0.80
CA ALA A 46 -22.96 -42.21 1.04
C ALA A 46 -23.72 -41.56 2.21
N GLY A 47 -25.01 -41.18 2.12
CA GLY A 47 -26.02 -41.26 1.07
C GLY A 47 -27.42 -40.96 1.66
N SER A 48 -28.35 -40.52 0.80
CA SER A 48 -29.80 -40.76 0.82
C SER A 48 -30.72 -40.25 1.97
N GLY A 49 -31.71 -39.43 1.56
CA GLY A 49 -33.12 -39.47 2.00
C GLY A 49 -33.48 -38.56 3.17
N GLY A 50 -34.57 -37.79 3.20
CA GLY A 50 -35.77 -37.67 2.36
C GLY A 50 -36.90 -37.10 3.23
N GLY A 51 -37.79 -36.29 2.64
CA GLY A 51 -39.13 -36.02 3.20
C GLY A 51 -39.41 -34.60 3.71
N GLY A 52 -40.12 -33.79 2.90
CA GLY A 52 -41.09 -32.80 3.42
C GLY A 52 -42.44 -33.49 3.70
N PRO A 53 -43.61 -32.82 3.57
CA PRO A 53 -43.91 -31.37 3.56
C PRO A 53 -45.18 -31.02 4.38
N ILE A 54 -45.45 -29.73 4.73
CA ILE A 54 -46.81 -29.15 4.99
C ILE A 54 -46.72 -27.62 4.72
N VAL A 55 -47.19 -27.04 3.61
CA VAL A 55 -48.54 -26.54 3.22
C VAL A 55 -49.17 -25.47 4.15
N GLY A 56 -49.43 -24.28 3.59
CA GLY A 56 -50.39 -23.30 4.12
C GLY A 56 -50.19 -21.90 3.54
N GLY A 57 -50.98 -21.52 2.53
CA GLY A 57 -50.93 -20.21 1.87
C GLY A 57 -52.14 -19.32 2.14
N SER A 58 -52.01 -18.02 1.79
CA SER A 58 -53.01 -16.99 1.39
C SER A 58 -52.35 -15.61 1.60
N GLY A 59 -52.37 -14.58 0.74
CA GLY A 59 -53.22 -14.23 -0.39
C GLY A 59 -54.10 -13.02 -0.01
N GLY A 60 -53.74 -11.79 -0.43
CA GLY A 60 -54.65 -10.62 -0.32
C GLY A 60 -53.99 -9.24 -0.40
N THR A 61 -54.55 -8.38 -1.26
CA THR A 61 -54.02 -7.11 -1.81
C THR A 61 -54.81 -5.85 -1.39
N ILE A 62 -54.11 -4.70 -1.42
CA ILE A 62 -54.53 -3.29 -1.73
C ILE A 62 -55.32 -2.46 -0.70
N GLY A 63 -54.78 -1.26 -0.41
CA GLY A 63 -55.51 -0.09 0.07
C GLY A 63 -54.63 1.14 0.39
N THR A 64 -54.58 2.13 -0.51
CA THR A 64 -54.31 3.58 -0.25
C THR A 64 -55.66 4.33 -0.16
N PRO A 65 -55.83 5.63 0.25
CA PRO A 65 -54.91 6.80 0.41
C PRO A 65 -55.28 7.67 1.67
N PRO A 66 -55.22 9.04 1.74
CA PRO A 66 -54.33 10.10 1.20
C PRO A 66 -53.67 11.01 2.29
N GLY A 67 -52.80 11.95 1.90
CA GLY A 67 -52.01 12.83 2.79
C GLY A 67 -52.65 14.16 3.23
N VAL A 68 -51.92 14.91 4.08
CA VAL A 68 -52.00 16.36 4.35
C VAL A 68 -50.78 16.84 5.17
N ASP A 69 -50.47 18.13 5.00
CA ASP A 69 -49.31 18.92 5.43
C ASP A 69 -49.10 19.13 6.95
N GLY A 70 -47.82 19.36 7.32
CA GLY A 70 -47.39 20.49 8.15
C GLY A 70 -47.48 20.40 9.68
N GLY A 71 -46.32 20.51 10.36
CA GLY A 71 -46.25 21.04 11.74
C GLY A 71 -45.36 20.26 12.70
N GLN A 72 -44.26 20.89 13.13
CA GLN A 72 -43.36 20.43 14.17
C GLN A 72 -44.06 20.13 15.51
N VAL A 73 -43.73 19.00 16.13
CA VAL A 73 -43.78 18.83 17.59
C VAL A 73 -42.57 18.02 18.03
N VAL A 74 -41.84 18.56 19.00
CA VAL A 74 -40.70 17.97 19.69
C VAL A 74 -41.22 17.11 20.85
N THR A 75 -40.86 15.84 20.91
CA THR A 75 -40.75 15.06 22.17
C THR A 75 -39.74 13.92 22.03
N ALA A 76 -38.96 13.71 23.09
CA ALA A 76 -37.85 12.78 23.18
C ALA A 76 -38.26 11.31 23.45
N ASP A 77 -37.27 10.44 23.22
CA ASP A 77 -37.04 9.07 23.69
C ASP A 77 -37.91 7.90 23.19
N GLY A 78 -37.23 6.91 22.59
CA GLY A 78 -37.76 5.57 22.34
C GLY A 78 -37.12 4.87 21.14
N GLY A 79 -36.03 4.13 21.35
CA GLY A 79 -35.36 3.38 20.29
C GLY A 79 -36.14 2.17 19.80
N THR A 80 -36.06 1.90 18.49
CA THR A 80 -36.04 0.54 17.91
C THR A 80 -35.19 0.56 16.63
N THR A 81 -34.20 -0.33 16.56
CA THR A 81 -33.32 -0.55 15.40
C THR A 81 -33.95 -1.56 14.45
N GLY A 82 -34.33 -1.12 13.24
CA GLY A 82 -34.63 -1.99 12.10
C GLY A 82 -33.47 -1.97 11.09
N PRO A 83 -33.24 -3.05 10.30
CA PRO A 83 -32.02 -3.21 9.51
C PRO A 83 -32.05 -2.58 8.10
N ASP A 84 -32.89 -1.59 7.84
CA ASP A 84 -33.02 -0.95 6.50
C ASP A 84 -33.11 0.59 6.59
N ALA A 85 -32.17 1.22 7.30
CA ALA A 85 -32.02 2.67 7.25
C ALA A 85 -31.09 3.06 6.09
N VAL A 86 -31.68 3.55 5.00
CA VAL A 86 -30.96 4.28 3.94
C VAL A 86 -30.34 5.53 4.58
N VAL A 87 -29.00 5.55 4.68
CA VAL A 87 -28.25 6.71 5.16
C VAL A 87 -28.31 7.78 4.06
N VAL A 88 -29.19 8.76 4.23
CA VAL A 88 -29.15 10.00 3.44
C VAL A 88 -27.94 10.80 3.93
N VAL A 89 -26.91 10.88 3.10
CA VAL A 89 -25.73 11.71 3.35
C VAL A 89 -26.15 13.17 3.16
N ASP A 90 -26.06 13.96 4.22
CA ASP A 90 -26.11 15.42 4.13
C ASP A 90 -24.94 15.89 3.23
N PRO A 91 -25.19 16.60 2.12
CA PRO A 91 -24.13 17.07 1.23
C PRO A 91 -23.27 18.18 1.85
N ASN A 92 -23.62 18.70 3.04
CA ASN A 92 -22.83 19.72 3.71
C ASN A 92 -22.99 19.70 5.25
N PRO A 93 -22.47 18.66 5.94
CA PRO A 93 -22.52 18.63 7.39
C PRO A 93 -21.75 19.83 7.98
N PRO A 94 -22.19 20.43 9.09
CA PRO A 94 -21.38 21.42 9.79
C PRO A 94 -20.01 20.81 10.10
N ALA A 95 -18.94 21.57 9.90
CA ALA A 95 -17.56 21.14 10.12
C ALA A 95 -17.29 20.85 11.60
N VAL A 96 -17.79 19.71 12.09
CA VAL A 96 -17.33 19.11 13.33
C VAL A 96 -15.93 18.62 13.05
N ALA A 97 -14.94 19.20 13.71
CA ALA A 97 -13.56 18.76 13.58
C ALA A 97 -13.50 17.26 13.90
N CYS A 98 -12.97 16.45 12.97
CA CYS A 98 -12.81 15.02 13.20
C CYS A 98 -11.81 14.79 14.35
N GLU A 99 -12.30 14.28 15.48
CA GLU A 99 -11.47 14.01 16.66
C GLU A 99 -10.89 12.59 16.68
N ALA A 100 -11.19 11.77 15.66
CA ALA A 100 -10.75 10.39 15.59
C ALA A 100 -9.21 10.28 15.63
N LEU A 101 -8.74 9.23 16.30
CA LEU A 101 -7.32 8.89 16.45
C LEU A 101 -7.08 7.47 15.95
N THR A 102 -5.87 7.22 15.45
CA THR A 102 -5.42 5.89 15.08
C THR A 102 -4.76 5.17 16.26
N PHE A 103 -4.76 3.84 16.22
CA PHE A 103 -4.19 3.02 17.29
C PHE A 103 -2.68 3.08 17.35
N ARG A 104 -2.11 2.99 18.56
CA ARG A 104 -0.69 2.78 18.78
C ARG A 104 -0.23 1.53 18.04
N ARG A 105 1.00 1.53 17.53
CA ARG A 105 1.54 0.39 16.78
C ARG A 105 3.06 0.36 16.76
N LEU A 106 3.55 -0.84 16.46
CA LEU A 106 4.89 -1.07 15.93
C LEU A 106 4.71 -1.55 14.49
N ARG A 107 5.33 -0.85 13.54
CA ARG A 107 5.28 -1.23 12.13
C ARG A 107 6.65 -1.69 11.70
N ARG A 108 6.77 -2.93 11.21
CA ARG A 108 8.03 -3.40 10.62
C ARG A 108 8.34 -2.56 9.38
N LEU A 109 9.60 -2.12 9.23
CA LEU A 109 10.07 -1.50 8.01
C LEU A 109 9.96 -2.49 6.84
N SER A 110 9.49 -2.03 5.69
CA SER A 110 9.54 -2.85 4.47
C SER A 110 11.00 -3.07 4.05
N ILE A 111 11.26 -4.06 3.18
CA ILE A 111 12.60 -4.34 2.64
C ILE A 111 13.20 -3.08 2.01
N ARG A 112 12.38 -2.30 1.29
CA ARG A 112 12.81 -1.04 0.66
C ARG A 112 13.30 -0.03 1.67
N GLU A 113 12.55 0.15 2.76
CA GLU A 113 12.84 1.08 3.85
C GLU A 113 14.07 0.63 4.66
N TYR A 114 14.13 -0.66 5.03
CA TYR A 114 15.28 -1.25 5.71
C TYR A 114 16.55 -1.12 4.87
N ALA A 115 16.48 -1.41 3.56
CA ALA A 115 17.60 -1.22 2.65
C ALA A 115 18.02 0.25 2.51
N ASN A 116 17.11 1.22 2.68
CA ASN A 116 17.46 2.65 2.70
C ASN A 116 18.21 2.99 4.00
N VAL A 117 17.73 2.49 5.15
CA VAL A 117 18.41 2.67 6.44
C VAL A 117 19.81 2.07 6.42
N VAL A 118 19.98 0.86 5.89
CA VAL A 118 21.29 0.20 5.73
C VAL A 118 22.19 1.01 4.81
N SER A 119 21.66 1.50 3.68
CA SER A 119 22.39 2.37 2.75
C SER A 119 22.89 3.65 3.43
N ASP A 120 22.09 4.25 4.31
CA ASP A 120 22.44 5.47 5.04
C ASP A 120 23.46 5.22 6.15
N LEU A 121 23.43 4.04 6.75
CA LEU A 121 24.36 3.64 7.81
C LEU A 121 25.72 3.21 7.28
N LEU A 122 25.73 2.42 6.20
CA LEU A 122 26.91 1.68 5.75
C LEU A 122 27.42 2.14 4.37
N GLY A 123 26.59 2.87 3.62
CA GLY A 123 26.88 3.34 2.26
C GLY A 123 26.04 2.64 1.17
N THR A 124 25.93 3.29 0.02
CA THR A 124 25.01 2.92 -1.09
C THR A 124 25.25 1.53 -1.67
N LYS A 125 26.48 1.02 -1.62
CA LYS A 125 26.83 -0.32 -2.11
C LYS A 125 26.09 -1.45 -1.39
N PHE A 126 25.61 -1.21 -0.16
CA PHE A 126 24.92 -2.21 0.64
C PHE A 126 23.41 -2.29 0.39
N ARG A 127 22.84 -1.36 -0.39
CA ARG A 127 21.39 -1.34 -0.64
C ARG A 127 20.89 -2.55 -1.44
N ALA A 128 21.52 -2.84 -2.58
CA ALA A 128 21.09 -3.94 -3.45
C ALA A 128 21.23 -5.34 -2.79
N PRO A 129 22.32 -5.65 -2.07
CA PRO A 129 22.43 -6.89 -1.31
C PRO A 129 21.29 -7.11 -0.31
N VAL A 130 20.81 -6.06 0.37
CA VAL A 130 19.68 -6.17 1.30
C VAL A 130 18.41 -6.59 0.58
N ILE A 131 18.09 -5.95 -0.55
CA ILE A 131 16.89 -6.25 -1.34
C ILE A 131 16.92 -7.69 -1.86
N ALA A 132 18.09 -8.18 -2.26
CA ALA A 132 18.25 -9.52 -2.81
C ALA A 132 18.24 -10.64 -1.75
N ALA A 133 18.59 -10.34 -0.50
CA ALA A 133 18.76 -11.34 0.55
C ALA A 133 17.49 -11.66 1.36
N LEU A 134 16.53 -10.72 1.40
CA LEU A 134 15.33 -10.87 2.24
C LEU A 134 14.18 -11.53 1.46
N PRO A 135 13.35 -12.38 2.12
CA PRO A 135 12.18 -12.99 1.49
C PRO A 135 11.22 -11.95 0.93
N PRO A 136 10.57 -12.17 -0.22
CA PRO A 136 9.67 -11.19 -0.83
C PRO A 136 8.50 -10.85 0.11
N GLU A 137 8.11 -9.58 0.11
CA GLU A 137 7.00 -9.07 0.93
C GLU A 137 5.68 -9.14 0.16
N PRO A 138 4.59 -9.59 0.81
CA PRO A 138 3.27 -9.58 0.20
C PRO A 138 2.77 -8.15 0.02
N LEU A 139 2.17 -7.87 -1.13
CA LEU A 139 1.42 -6.64 -1.36
C LEU A 139 0.01 -6.78 -0.79
N LEU A 140 -0.47 -5.74 -0.11
CA LEU A 140 -1.88 -5.63 0.29
C LEU A 140 -2.40 -4.28 -0.21
N GLY A 141 -3.44 -4.31 -1.05
CA GLY A 141 -3.96 -3.12 -1.72
C GLY A 141 -2.91 -2.42 -2.59
N GLY A 142 -1.96 -3.18 -3.15
CA GLY A 142 -0.84 -2.68 -3.96
C GLY A 142 0.37 -2.15 -3.16
N PHE A 143 0.33 -2.18 -1.82
CA PHE A 143 1.41 -1.62 -0.99
C PHE A 143 2.23 -2.69 -0.26
N ASP A 144 3.54 -2.52 -0.24
CA ASP A 144 4.55 -3.38 0.40
C ASP A 144 4.87 -2.96 1.86
N ASN A 145 4.21 -1.93 2.39
CA ASN A 145 4.48 -1.40 3.72
C ASN A 145 3.42 -1.78 4.79
N GLN A 146 2.51 -2.70 4.48
CA GLN A 146 1.30 -2.96 5.26
C GLN A 146 1.57 -3.78 6.54
N SER A 147 1.30 -3.20 7.72
CA SER A 147 1.66 -3.77 9.02
C SER A 147 1.01 -5.13 9.30
N SER A 148 -0.18 -5.38 8.76
CA SER A 148 -0.90 -6.65 8.92
C SER A 148 -0.27 -7.82 8.16
N THR A 149 0.58 -7.54 7.17
CA THR A 149 1.23 -8.58 6.34
C THR A 149 2.74 -8.67 6.58
N LEU A 150 3.36 -7.62 7.12
CA LEU A 150 4.79 -7.59 7.45
C LEU A 150 5.14 -8.22 8.81
N TYR A 151 4.62 -9.41 9.10
CA TYR A 151 5.02 -10.16 10.31
C TYR A 151 6.44 -10.71 10.19
N VAL A 152 7.10 -10.95 11.33
CA VAL A 152 8.42 -11.60 11.38
C VAL A 152 8.20 -13.12 11.38
N SER A 153 8.35 -13.73 10.21
CA SER A 153 8.41 -15.19 10.09
C SER A 153 9.78 -15.71 10.57
N PRO A 154 9.88 -17.00 10.93
CA PRO A 154 11.19 -17.62 11.19
C PRO A 154 12.17 -17.43 10.01
N SER A 155 11.70 -17.60 8.77
CA SER A 155 12.52 -17.39 7.57
C SER A 155 13.01 -15.95 7.41
N PHE A 156 12.19 -14.97 7.74
CA PHE A 156 12.61 -13.56 7.72
C PHE A 156 13.62 -13.28 8.82
N GLN A 157 13.41 -13.81 10.02
CA GLN A 157 14.33 -13.65 11.15
C GLN A 157 15.73 -14.23 10.83
N ASP A 158 15.78 -15.46 10.30
CA ASP A 158 17.03 -16.11 9.90
C ASP A 158 17.74 -15.33 8.79
N ALA A 159 16.97 -14.81 7.82
CA ALA A 159 17.51 -14.02 6.73
C ALA A 159 18.08 -12.68 7.22
N VAL A 160 17.41 -11.98 8.13
CA VAL A 160 17.91 -10.71 8.71
C VAL A 160 19.17 -10.95 9.53
N ALA A 161 19.22 -12.00 10.35
CA ALA A 161 20.41 -12.34 11.13
C ALA A 161 21.61 -12.66 10.22
N THR A 162 21.40 -13.53 9.23
CA THR A 162 22.42 -13.88 8.22
C THR A 162 22.90 -12.65 7.45
N LEU A 163 21.97 -11.78 7.06
CA LEU A 163 22.28 -10.54 6.36
C LEU A 163 23.07 -9.58 7.26
N ALA A 164 22.69 -9.41 8.53
CA ALA A 164 23.39 -8.56 9.48
C ALA A 164 24.86 -9.00 9.67
N GLU A 165 25.09 -10.31 9.84
CA GLU A 165 26.44 -10.90 9.92
C GLU A 165 27.23 -10.63 8.62
N THR A 166 26.61 -10.90 7.47
CA THR A 166 27.22 -10.73 6.15
C THR A 166 27.63 -9.27 5.88
N LEU A 167 26.75 -8.32 6.20
CA LEU A 167 27.01 -6.90 6.02
C LEU A 167 28.10 -6.43 6.99
N ALA A 168 28.01 -6.81 8.27
CA ALA A 168 29.00 -6.49 9.29
C ALA A 168 30.41 -7.02 8.92
N ALA A 169 30.51 -8.20 8.30
CA ALA A 169 31.80 -8.71 7.83
C ALA A 169 32.45 -7.83 6.73
N GLN A 170 31.63 -7.15 5.92
CA GLN A 170 32.04 -6.36 4.77
C GLN A 170 32.26 -4.87 5.06
N VAL A 171 31.85 -4.37 6.23
CA VAL A 171 32.13 -2.97 6.59
C VAL A 171 33.61 -2.78 6.89
N ASP A 172 34.08 -1.56 6.60
CA ASP A 172 35.36 -1.05 7.07
C ASP A 172 35.15 -0.33 8.42
N PRO A 173 35.61 -0.90 9.55
CA PRO A 173 35.44 -0.29 10.86
C PRO A 173 36.08 1.10 10.98
N ALA A 174 37.17 1.35 10.26
CA ALA A 174 37.87 2.64 10.31
C ALA A 174 37.06 3.76 9.65
N MET A 175 36.23 3.43 8.66
CA MET A 175 35.36 4.40 7.99
C MET A 175 34.08 4.68 8.78
N LEU A 176 33.61 3.72 9.59
CA LEU A 176 32.39 3.87 10.39
C LEU A 176 32.64 4.56 11.74
N ALA A 177 33.74 4.26 12.41
CA ALA A 177 34.07 4.82 13.72
C ALA A 177 35.08 5.97 13.56
N VAL A 178 34.56 7.20 13.41
CA VAL A 178 35.32 8.43 13.07
C VAL A 178 36.16 8.97 14.25
N CYS A 179 36.83 8.11 15.02
CA CYS A 179 37.91 8.54 15.90
C CYS A 179 39.21 7.86 15.47
N THR A 180 40.09 8.70 14.96
CA THR A 180 41.25 8.35 14.13
C THR A 180 42.40 7.76 14.95
N THR A 181 42.39 6.45 15.22
CA THR A 181 43.60 5.62 15.40
C THR A 181 43.35 4.19 14.93
N ALA A 182 44.37 3.52 14.37
CA ALA A 182 44.24 2.16 13.80
C ALA A 182 43.87 1.06 14.83
N ALA A 183 44.11 1.29 16.12
CA ALA A 183 43.73 0.38 17.20
C ALA A 183 42.39 0.73 17.88
N GLY A 184 41.84 1.92 17.60
CA GLY A 184 40.71 2.49 18.33
C GLY A 184 40.97 2.67 19.83
N SER A 185 40.03 3.30 20.54
CA SER A 185 40.06 3.42 22.00
C SER A 185 38.71 3.02 22.59
N PRO A 186 38.63 2.61 23.87
CA PRO A 186 37.36 2.35 24.53
C PRO A 186 36.40 3.55 24.43
N ALA A 187 36.90 4.78 24.63
CA ALA A 187 36.10 5.99 24.48
C ALA A 187 35.57 6.18 23.04
N CYS A 188 36.40 5.85 22.04
CA CYS A 188 35.95 5.88 20.65
C CYS A 188 34.87 4.83 20.37
N LEU A 189 35.05 3.59 20.86
CA LEU A 189 34.06 2.53 20.69
C LEU A 189 32.71 2.92 21.31
N GLN A 190 32.72 3.52 22.51
CA GLN A 190 31.50 4.01 23.15
C GLN A 190 30.83 5.13 22.36
N THR A 191 31.61 6.06 21.80
CA THR A 191 31.12 7.13 20.92
C THR A 191 30.51 6.55 19.64
N PHE A 192 31.16 5.56 19.05
CA PHE A 192 30.65 4.82 17.91
C PHE A 192 29.32 4.13 18.24
N ILE A 193 29.24 3.36 19.32
CA ILE A 193 28.00 2.69 19.75
C ILE A 193 26.85 3.69 19.87
N ARG A 194 27.06 4.79 20.61
CA ARG A 194 26.02 5.80 20.83
C ARG A 194 25.58 6.45 19.52
N SER A 195 26.52 6.88 18.69
CA SER A 195 26.20 7.57 17.44
C SER A 195 25.59 6.65 16.38
N PHE A 196 26.12 5.43 16.22
CA PHE A 196 25.64 4.46 15.23
C PHE A 196 24.26 3.93 15.58
N ALA A 197 24.05 3.50 16.83
CA ALA A 197 22.75 3.01 17.26
C ALA A 197 21.69 4.13 17.31
N ALA A 198 22.04 5.35 17.72
CA ALA A 198 21.08 6.46 17.69
C ALA A 198 20.65 6.83 16.26
N LYS A 199 21.60 6.80 15.32
CA LYS A 199 21.33 6.96 13.89
C LYS A 199 20.41 5.86 13.36
N ALA A 200 20.66 4.61 13.75
CA ALA A 200 19.86 3.46 13.36
C ALA A 200 18.43 3.50 13.91
N TYR A 201 18.27 3.86 15.19
CA TYR A 201 16.98 3.82 15.89
C TYR A 201 16.16 5.11 15.73
N GLY A 202 16.72 6.16 15.11
CA GLY A 202 16.02 7.43 14.92
C GLY A 202 15.79 8.22 16.21
N ARG A 203 16.51 7.90 17.29
CA ARG A 203 16.44 8.55 18.61
C ARG A 203 17.72 8.30 19.42
N PRO A 204 17.99 9.08 20.47
CA PRO A 204 18.99 8.72 21.46
C PRO A 204 18.73 7.32 22.03
N ILE A 205 19.81 6.57 22.21
CA ILE A 205 19.73 5.27 22.88
C ILE A 205 19.69 5.44 24.40
N THR A 206 18.99 4.54 25.07
CA THR A 206 18.93 4.48 26.53
C THR A 206 20.21 3.87 27.11
N GLU A 207 20.49 4.09 28.40
CA GLU A 207 21.64 3.45 29.06
C GLU A 207 21.58 1.91 29.04
N PRO A 208 20.42 1.26 29.23
CA PRO A 208 20.32 -0.19 29.04
C PRO A 208 20.64 -0.65 27.60
N GLU A 209 20.24 0.11 26.58
CA GLU A 209 20.57 -0.19 25.18
C GLU A 209 22.07 -0.07 24.92
N PHE A 210 22.69 1.01 25.42
CA PHE A 210 24.13 1.22 25.35
C PHE A 210 24.90 0.10 26.06
N ALA A 211 24.50 -0.26 27.30
CA ALA A 211 25.14 -1.30 28.07
C ALA A 211 25.13 -2.65 27.33
N ARG A 212 23.98 -3.03 26.74
CA ARG A 212 23.88 -4.24 25.92
C ARG A 212 24.83 -4.21 24.72
N ALA A 213 24.85 -3.12 23.97
CA ALA A 213 25.74 -2.98 22.82
C ALA A 213 27.22 -3.00 23.24
N ASN A 214 27.56 -2.39 24.37
CA ASN A 214 28.92 -2.39 24.92
C ASN A 214 29.36 -3.78 25.39
N THR A 215 28.46 -4.57 25.99
CA THR A 215 28.72 -5.99 26.32
C THR A 215 29.00 -6.81 25.09
N VAL A 216 28.22 -6.64 24.01
CA VAL A 216 28.46 -7.32 22.73
C VAL A 216 29.79 -6.89 22.11
N ALA A 217 30.09 -5.59 22.12
CA ALA A 217 31.35 -5.07 21.60
C ALA A 217 32.58 -5.66 22.33
N ALA A 218 32.49 -5.87 23.64
CA ALA A 218 33.56 -6.45 24.45
C ALA A 218 33.86 -7.93 24.16
N MET A 219 33.00 -8.61 23.39
CA MET A 219 33.27 -9.97 22.90
C MET A 219 34.23 -10.00 21.70
N GLY A 220 34.49 -8.84 21.08
CA GLY A 220 35.42 -8.74 19.96
C GLY A 220 36.87 -8.88 20.41
N GLU A 221 37.63 -9.72 19.71
CA GLU A 221 39.07 -9.96 20.01
C GLU A 221 39.95 -8.74 19.69
N ASN A 222 39.45 -7.81 18.88
CA ASN A 222 40.10 -6.56 18.54
C ASN A 222 39.02 -5.51 18.20
N TYR A 223 39.44 -4.24 18.11
CA TYR A 223 38.56 -3.11 17.86
C TYR A 223 37.71 -3.27 16.58
N ALA A 224 38.30 -3.77 15.50
CA ALA A 224 37.58 -4.00 14.25
C ALA A 224 36.45 -5.01 14.44
N THR A 225 36.70 -6.13 15.13
CA THR A 225 35.67 -7.11 15.48
C THR A 225 34.61 -6.51 16.40
N SER A 226 34.99 -5.71 17.40
CA SER A 226 34.02 -5.03 18.28
C SER A 226 33.05 -4.12 17.52
N VAL A 227 33.55 -3.33 16.57
CA VAL A 227 32.72 -2.49 15.70
C VAL A 227 31.76 -3.33 14.87
N ARG A 228 32.24 -4.43 14.27
CA ARG A 228 31.40 -5.32 13.45
C ARG A 228 30.29 -5.98 14.27
N LEU A 229 30.58 -6.46 15.47
CA LEU A 229 29.57 -7.05 16.36
C LEU A 229 28.48 -6.04 16.77
N VAL A 230 28.85 -4.76 16.95
CA VAL A 230 27.86 -3.70 17.19
C VAL A 230 27.01 -3.44 15.95
N VAL A 231 27.62 -3.41 14.75
CA VAL A 231 26.87 -3.28 13.49
C VAL A 231 25.87 -4.43 13.35
N GLU A 232 26.33 -5.67 13.51
CA GLU A 232 25.51 -6.87 13.46
C GLU A 232 24.32 -6.79 14.44
N LEU A 233 24.59 -6.46 15.71
CA LEU A 233 23.57 -6.30 16.74
C LEU A 233 22.50 -5.25 16.36
N VAL A 234 22.94 -4.10 15.86
CA VAL A 234 22.05 -2.98 15.54
C VAL A 234 21.19 -3.28 14.33
N LEU A 235 21.72 -3.93 13.29
CA LEU A 235 20.99 -4.22 12.05
C LEU A 235 19.84 -5.20 12.24
N GLN A 236 19.94 -6.10 13.23
CA GLN A 236 18.87 -7.06 13.57
C GLN A 236 18.01 -6.63 14.77
N SER A 237 18.24 -5.44 15.32
CA SER A 237 17.53 -4.95 16.50
C SER A 237 16.08 -4.59 16.18
N PRO A 238 15.11 -4.96 17.04
CA PRO A 238 13.73 -4.48 16.91
C PRO A 238 13.61 -2.95 16.89
N HIS A 239 14.54 -2.22 17.53
CA HIS A 239 14.54 -0.76 17.53
C HIS A 239 14.97 -0.16 16.17
N LEU A 240 15.55 -0.96 15.28
CA LEU A 240 15.78 -0.58 13.89
C LEU A 240 14.70 -1.17 12.98
N LEU A 241 14.33 -2.45 13.19
CA LEU A 241 13.39 -3.16 12.31
C LEU A 241 11.96 -2.59 12.35
N TYR A 242 11.61 -1.85 13.41
CA TYR A 242 10.28 -1.29 13.58
C TYR A 242 10.30 0.23 13.70
N LEU A 243 9.34 0.87 13.03
CA LEU A 243 8.90 2.22 13.31
C LEU A 243 7.95 2.20 14.52
N SER A 244 8.28 2.97 15.55
CA SER A 244 7.49 3.08 16.77
C SER A 244 6.49 4.22 16.71
N GLU A 245 5.27 3.95 17.15
CA GLU A 245 4.19 4.92 17.39
C GLU A 245 3.53 4.60 18.73
N LEU A 246 4.36 4.39 19.74
CA LEU A 246 3.96 4.01 21.09
C LEU A 246 3.87 5.21 22.02
N GLY A 247 4.45 6.36 21.66
CA GLY A 247 4.52 7.54 22.51
C GLY A 247 5.47 7.37 23.68
N ALA A 248 5.55 8.41 24.51
CA ALA A 248 6.36 8.35 25.72
C ALA A 248 5.83 7.24 26.65
N PRO A 249 6.71 6.54 27.38
CA PRO A 249 6.31 5.59 28.41
C PRO A 249 5.69 6.35 29.60
N GLU A 250 4.44 6.78 29.45
CA GLU A 250 3.62 7.29 30.55
C GLU A 250 2.70 6.17 31.07
N ALA A 251 2.18 6.34 32.30
CA ALA A 251 1.15 5.45 32.84
C ALA A 251 0.04 5.28 31.80
N ALA A 252 -0.38 4.03 31.54
CA ALA A 252 -1.30 3.68 30.47
C ALA A 252 -2.45 4.71 30.42
N PRO A 253 -2.56 5.51 29.33
CA PRO A 253 -3.64 6.48 29.24
C PRO A 253 -4.97 5.73 29.31
N ALA A 254 -5.97 6.35 29.93
CA ALA A 254 -7.31 5.78 29.93
C ALA A 254 -7.75 5.46 28.48
N PRO A 255 -8.53 4.39 28.26
CA PRO A 255 -9.06 4.02 26.95
C PRO A 255 -9.56 5.24 26.16
N GLN A 256 -9.25 5.30 24.87
CA GLN A 256 -9.63 6.41 23.96
C GLN A 256 -9.03 7.79 24.27
N LYS A 257 -8.20 7.97 25.33
CA LYS A 257 -7.50 9.25 25.50
C LYS A 257 -6.38 9.40 24.46
N PRO A 258 -6.19 10.62 23.94
CA PRO A 258 -5.06 10.93 23.08
C PRO A 258 -3.74 10.68 23.80
N LEU A 259 -2.91 9.85 23.19
CA LEU A 259 -1.53 9.63 23.55
C LEU A 259 -0.66 10.38 22.55
N ALA A 260 0.11 11.34 23.05
CA ALA A 260 1.05 12.09 22.23
C ALA A 260 2.25 11.23 21.86
N LEU A 261 2.65 11.30 20.59
CA LEU A 261 3.89 10.70 20.12
C LEU A 261 5.08 11.56 20.51
N THR A 262 6.23 10.91 20.73
CA THR A 262 7.46 11.66 20.98
C THR A 262 7.92 12.40 19.72
N SER A 263 8.67 13.50 19.87
CA SER A 263 9.23 14.23 18.73
C SER A 263 10.09 13.35 17.81
N TYR A 264 10.75 12.32 18.36
CA TYR A 264 11.53 11.35 17.57
C TYR A 264 10.65 10.40 16.76
N GLU A 265 9.51 9.97 17.30
CA GLU A 265 8.53 9.17 16.56
C GLU A 265 7.86 10.00 15.46
N ILE A 266 7.55 11.28 15.73
CA ILE A 266 7.03 12.22 14.73
C ILE A 266 8.04 12.42 13.60
N ALA A 267 9.30 12.69 13.93
CA ALA A 267 10.38 12.82 12.94
C ALA A 267 10.56 11.55 12.10
N SER A 268 10.57 10.38 12.74
CA SER A 268 10.75 9.11 12.05
C SER A 268 9.59 8.84 11.10
N GLN A 269 8.34 8.97 11.55
CA GLN A 269 7.17 8.83 10.68
C GLN A 269 7.20 9.79 9.51
N LEU A 270 7.51 11.07 9.75
CA LEU A 270 7.57 12.07 8.70
C LEU A 270 8.63 11.72 7.65
N SER A 271 9.81 11.29 8.10
CA SER A 271 10.90 10.92 7.21
C SER A 271 10.57 9.66 6.40
N PHE A 272 10.07 8.60 7.03
CA PHE A 272 9.74 7.36 6.31
C PHE A 272 8.60 7.58 5.32
N LEU A 273 7.54 8.29 5.71
CA LEU A 273 6.42 8.64 4.83
C LEU A 273 6.87 9.39 3.57
N LEU A 274 7.77 10.36 3.72
CA LEU A 274 8.11 11.29 2.64
C LEU A 274 9.36 10.90 1.86
N THR A 275 10.22 10.05 2.42
CA THR A 275 11.51 9.72 1.81
C THR A 275 11.82 8.22 1.78
N GLY A 276 10.95 7.39 2.37
CA GLY A 276 11.19 5.95 2.53
C GLY A 276 12.41 5.63 3.39
N ALA A 277 12.89 6.58 4.18
CA ALA A 277 14.15 6.48 4.90
C ALA A 277 14.13 7.22 6.23
N ARG A 278 15.19 7.00 6.99
CA ARG A 278 15.43 7.57 8.32
C ARG A 278 15.62 9.09 8.30
N PRO A 279 15.26 9.80 9.39
CA PRO A 279 15.41 11.25 9.51
C PRO A 279 16.82 11.74 9.15
N ASP A 280 16.89 12.81 8.37
CA ASP A 280 18.15 13.51 8.15
C ASP A 280 18.59 14.29 9.41
N ALA A 281 19.83 14.79 9.40
CA ALA A 281 20.40 15.48 10.55
C ALA A 281 19.60 16.71 10.99
N LYS A 282 18.96 17.42 10.04
CA LYS A 282 18.16 18.60 10.35
C LYS A 282 16.87 18.21 11.07
N LEU A 283 16.17 17.19 10.56
CA LEU A 283 14.95 16.69 11.18
C LEU A 283 15.22 16.08 12.56
N MET A 284 16.35 15.37 12.71
CA MET A 284 16.79 14.86 14.02
C MET A 284 17.07 15.98 15.02
N ALA A 285 17.68 17.09 14.59
CA ALA A 285 17.92 18.25 15.46
C ALA A 285 16.60 18.93 15.87
N ALA A 286 15.63 19.03 14.94
CA ALA A 286 14.29 19.54 15.25
C ALA A 286 13.57 18.67 16.30
N ALA A 287 13.72 17.34 16.19
CA ALA A 287 13.15 16.38 17.14
C ALA A 287 13.77 16.45 18.53
N GLN A 288 15.06 16.77 18.63
CA GLN A 288 15.75 16.93 19.91
C GLN A 288 15.31 18.20 20.66
N GLY A 289 14.93 19.24 19.93
CA GLY A 289 14.36 20.46 20.50
C GLY A 289 12.84 20.42 20.59
N THR A 290 12.21 21.58 20.42
CA THR A 290 10.75 21.75 20.33
C THR A 290 10.27 21.95 18.89
N GLY A 291 11.13 21.72 17.90
CA GLY A 291 10.91 22.07 16.50
C GLY A 291 9.91 21.18 15.75
N LEU A 292 9.20 20.29 16.44
CA LEU A 292 8.11 19.47 15.89
C LEU A 292 6.87 19.47 16.81
N ALA A 293 6.78 20.44 17.74
CA ALA A 293 5.71 20.50 18.72
C ALA A 293 4.37 20.98 18.14
N ARG A 294 4.41 21.74 17.03
CA ARG A 294 3.23 22.38 16.44
C ARG A 294 3.03 21.93 14.98
N PRO A 295 1.77 21.84 14.48
CA PRO A 295 1.50 21.42 13.11
C PRO A 295 2.21 22.24 12.03
N GLU A 296 2.42 23.55 12.27
CA GLU A 296 3.16 24.43 11.37
C GLU A 296 4.64 24.07 11.26
N ASP A 297 5.26 23.63 12.35
CA ASP A 297 6.67 23.23 12.34
C ASP A 297 6.83 21.90 11.57
N ILE A 298 5.89 20.96 11.77
CA ILE A 298 5.83 19.70 11.01
C ILE A 298 5.59 19.98 9.51
N ARG A 299 4.70 20.92 9.18
CA ARG A 299 4.44 21.33 7.79
C ARG A 299 5.71 21.84 7.12
N LEU A 300 6.47 22.72 7.78
CA LEU A 300 7.71 23.28 7.23
C LEU A 300 8.75 22.19 6.95
N GLU A 301 8.90 21.22 7.86
CA GLU A 301 9.79 20.08 7.62
C GLU A 301 9.26 19.15 6.51
N ALA A 302 7.94 18.95 6.40
CA ALA A 302 7.33 18.17 5.33
C ALA A 302 7.58 18.80 3.95
N GLU A 303 7.35 20.10 3.81
CA GLU A 303 7.62 20.86 2.58
C GLU A 303 9.10 20.77 2.19
N ARG A 304 10.01 20.89 3.17
CA ARG A 304 11.45 20.71 2.94
C ARG A 304 11.79 19.29 2.46
N LEU A 305 11.24 18.26 3.12
CA LEU A 305 11.51 16.86 2.76
C LEU A 305 11.00 16.53 1.36
N LEU A 306 9.86 17.09 0.96
CA LEU A 306 9.30 16.96 -0.39
C LEU A 306 10.21 17.54 -1.49
N LEU A 307 11.16 18.42 -1.14
CA LEU A 307 12.16 18.97 -2.06
C LEU A 307 13.45 18.13 -2.12
N THR A 308 13.59 17.11 -1.28
CA THR A 308 14.78 16.23 -1.31
C THR A 308 14.76 15.29 -2.50
N ALA A 309 15.93 14.74 -2.85
CA ALA A 309 16.06 13.81 -3.97
C ALA A 309 15.29 12.48 -3.78
N ARG A 310 14.90 12.14 -2.55
CA ARG A 310 14.19 10.89 -2.22
C ARG A 310 12.68 10.99 -2.39
N ALA A 311 12.09 12.15 -2.12
CA ALA A 311 10.64 12.31 -2.12
C ALA A 311 9.95 11.90 -3.44
N PRO A 312 10.51 12.21 -4.63
CA PRO A 312 9.93 11.73 -5.87
C PRO A 312 9.83 10.20 -5.97
N ALA A 313 10.82 9.47 -5.45
CA ALA A 313 10.81 8.01 -5.47
C ALA A 313 9.76 7.42 -4.51
N GLU A 314 9.55 8.06 -3.36
CA GLU A 314 8.54 7.60 -2.39
C GLU A 314 7.12 7.93 -2.85
N LEU A 315 6.90 9.10 -3.43
CA LEU A 315 5.62 9.42 -4.08
C LEU A 315 5.35 8.49 -5.28
N ALA A 316 6.38 8.17 -6.07
CA ALA A 316 6.25 7.20 -7.15
C ALA A 316 5.90 5.79 -6.62
N ARG A 317 6.48 5.36 -5.51
CA ARG A 317 6.11 4.10 -4.84
C ARG A 317 4.62 4.07 -4.48
N PHE A 318 4.10 5.16 -3.92
CA PHE A 318 2.66 5.27 -3.66
C PHE A 318 1.84 5.16 -4.95
N ILE A 319 2.18 5.90 -6.01
CA ILE A 319 1.44 5.87 -7.28
C ILE A 319 1.48 4.48 -7.92
N THR A 320 2.64 3.81 -7.92
CA THR A 320 2.79 2.44 -8.41
C THR A 320 1.89 1.47 -7.64
N GLY A 321 1.85 1.57 -6.30
CA GLY A 321 0.97 0.73 -5.49
C GLY A 321 -0.51 1.06 -5.66
N TRP A 322 -0.88 2.34 -5.77
CA TRP A 322 -2.25 2.76 -6.06
C TRP A 322 -2.76 2.23 -7.41
N LEU A 323 -1.88 2.18 -8.41
CA LEU A 323 -2.18 1.60 -9.72
C LEU A 323 -2.03 0.07 -9.76
N ASP A 324 -1.71 -0.55 -8.62
CA ASP A 324 -1.52 -1.99 -8.43
C ASP A 324 -0.50 -2.58 -9.41
N MET A 325 0.64 -1.91 -9.57
CA MET A 325 1.66 -2.26 -10.56
C MET A 325 2.86 -2.95 -9.89
N ALA A 326 3.28 -4.09 -10.44
CA ALA A 326 4.62 -4.65 -10.23
C ALA A 326 5.54 -4.24 -11.40
N PRO A 327 6.83 -4.62 -11.41
CA PRO A 327 7.68 -4.42 -12.58
C PRO A 327 7.02 -4.98 -13.84
N ILE A 328 6.90 -4.17 -14.90
CA ILE A 328 6.14 -4.55 -16.10
C ILE A 328 6.73 -5.81 -16.77
N ALA A 329 8.03 -6.07 -16.58
CA ALA A 329 8.70 -7.27 -17.06
C ALA A 329 8.19 -8.59 -16.42
N GLU A 330 7.48 -8.51 -15.29
CA GLU A 330 6.85 -9.66 -14.61
C GLU A 330 5.46 -9.97 -15.16
N ALA A 331 4.90 -9.10 -16.02
CA ALA A 331 3.60 -9.36 -16.65
C ALA A 331 3.67 -10.64 -17.51
N PRO A 332 2.86 -11.67 -17.22
CA PRO A 332 2.86 -12.89 -18.01
C PRO A 332 2.35 -12.55 -19.41
N LYS A 333 3.15 -12.80 -20.44
CA LYS A 333 2.81 -12.57 -21.85
C LYS A 333 3.39 -13.67 -22.72
N ALA A 334 2.55 -14.29 -23.53
CA ALA A 334 2.92 -15.33 -24.46
C ALA A 334 3.73 -14.73 -25.64
N PRO A 335 5.03 -15.03 -25.81
CA PRO A 335 5.86 -14.44 -26.86
C PRO A 335 5.37 -14.72 -28.28
N GLU A 336 4.70 -15.87 -28.48
CA GLU A 336 4.08 -16.26 -29.75
C GLU A 336 2.85 -15.42 -30.11
N VAL A 337 2.16 -14.85 -29.12
CA VAL A 337 1.03 -13.92 -29.33
C VAL A 337 1.52 -12.48 -29.45
N PHE A 338 2.52 -12.10 -28.64
CA PHE A 338 3.05 -10.75 -28.57
C PHE A 338 4.56 -10.67 -28.89
N PRO A 339 5.00 -11.03 -30.12
CA PRO A 339 6.42 -11.09 -30.47
C PRO A 339 7.13 -9.73 -30.42
N ALA A 340 6.37 -8.63 -30.47
CA ALA A 340 6.92 -7.28 -30.31
C ALA A 340 7.37 -6.96 -28.88
N LEU A 341 6.88 -7.70 -27.87
CA LEU A 341 7.15 -7.46 -26.45
C LEU A 341 8.51 -8.04 -26.02
N THR A 342 9.58 -7.52 -26.63
CA THR A 342 10.95 -7.90 -26.29
C THR A 342 11.40 -7.26 -24.97
N ALA A 343 12.48 -7.76 -24.36
CA ALA A 343 13.04 -7.18 -23.13
C ALA A 343 13.35 -5.66 -23.25
N PRO A 344 13.91 -5.15 -24.36
CA PRO A 344 14.04 -3.70 -24.56
C PRO A 344 12.71 -2.93 -24.59
N VAL A 345 11.64 -3.52 -25.13
CA VAL A 345 10.30 -2.90 -25.15
C VAL A 345 9.70 -2.88 -23.74
N LEU A 346 9.82 -3.96 -22.97
CA LEU A 346 9.39 -4.00 -21.56
C LEU A 346 10.14 -2.96 -20.72
N ALA A 347 11.46 -2.86 -20.89
CA ALA A 347 12.27 -1.83 -20.22
C ALA A 347 11.84 -0.42 -20.62
N ALA A 348 11.49 -0.20 -21.90
CA ALA A 348 10.99 1.08 -22.38
C ALA A 348 9.58 1.41 -21.85
N MET A 349 8.69 0.43 -21.69
CA MET A 349 7.39 0.62 -21.04
C MET A 349 7.56 1.03 -19.58
N GLN A 350 8.48 0.39 -18.84
CA GLN A 350 8.82 0.79 -17.48
C GLN A 350 9.38 2.20 -17.42
N GLN A 351 10.32 2.52 -18.31
CA GLN A 351 10.90 3.85 -18.40
C GLN A 351 9.82 4.91 -18.66
N GLU A 352 8.91 4.68 -19.60
CA GLU A 352 7.81 5.61 -19.91
C GLU A 352 6.89 5.81 -18.71
N PHE A 353 6.50 4.73 -18.03
CA PHE A 353 5.64 4.78 -16.84
C PHE A 353 6.29 5.60 -15.72
N ASP A 354 7.55 5.31 -15.40
CA ASP A 354 8.30 6.01 -14.35
C ASP A 354 8.49 7.50 -14.69
N GLN A 355 8.76 7.80 -15.96
CA GLN A 355 8.89 9.18 -16.46
C GLN A 355 7.56 9.93 -16.46
N PHE A 356 6.45 9.27 -16.79
CA PHE A 356 5.12 9.85 -16.73
C PHE A 356 4.80 10.28 -15.28
N ILE A 357 4.96 9.36 -14.32
CA ILE A 357 4.74 9.65 -12.89
C ILE A 357 5.63 10.80 -12.44
N THR A 358 6.93 10.73 -12.74
CA THR A 358 7.89 11.76 -12.36
C THR A 358 7.53 13.13 -12.95
N ALA A 359 7.12 13.16 -14.21
CA ALA A 359 6.71 14.39 -14.89
C ALA A 359 5.49 15.01 -14.21
N GLN A 360 4.47 14.22 -13.87
CA GLN A 360 3.28 14.72 -13.16
C GLN A 360 3.62 15.27 -11.77
N LEU A 361 4.51 14.61 -11.03
CA LEU A 361 4.86 15.01 -9.66
C LEU A 361 5.83 16.22 -9.59
N LYS A 362 6.73 16.37 -10.56
CA LYS A 362 7.76 17.44 -10.58
C LYS A 362 7.43 18.62 -11.47
N GLY A 363 6.94 18.38 -12.69
CA GLY A 363 6.81 19.40 -13.74
C GLY A 363 5.36 19.69 -14.18
N GLY A 364 4.43 18.79 -13.88
CA GLY A 364 2.99 18.98 -14.08
C GLY A 364 2.34 19.76 -12.95
N ASP A 365 1.01 19.88 -12.99
CA ASP A 365 0.22 20.49 -11.92
C ASP A 365 0.16 19.63 -10.64
N GLY A 366 0.60 18.36 -10.74
CA GLY A 366 0.60 17.39 -9.63
C GLY A 366 -0.80 17.00 -9.15
N THR A 367 -1.82 17.24 -9.99
CA THR A 367 -3.22 16.97 -9.65
C THR A 367 -3.65 15.57 -10.05
N LEU A 368 -4.62 15.01 -9.32
CA LEU A 368 -5.26 13.75 -9.69
C LEU A 368 -5.87 13.80 -11.09
N ALA A 369 -6.49 14.92 -11.45
CA ALA A 369 -7.02 15.13 -12.81
C ALA A 369 -5.90 15.16 -13.87
N GLY A 370 -4.76 15.78 -13.58
CA GLY A 370 -3.59 15.83 -14.46
C GLY A 370 -3.06 14.44 -14.85
N PHE A 371 -3.03 13.50 -13.90
CA PHE A 371 -2.70 12.09 -14.17
C PHE A 371 -3.66 11.41 -15.15
N MET A 372 -4.94 11.80 -15.13
CA MET A 372 -5.96 11.21 -15.99
C MET A 372 -6.07 11.93 -17.34
N LEU A 373 -5.73 13.20 -17.42
CA LEU A 373 -6.02 14.05 -18.58
C LEU A 373 -4.83 14.35 -19.48
N GLN A 374 -3.61 13.98 -19.06
CA GLN A 374 -2.38 14.25 -19.80
C GLN A 374 -2.41 13.68 -21.24
N GLN A 375 -1.99 14.47 -22.23
CA GLN A 375 -2.06 14.14 -23.67
C GLN A 375 -0.68 13.88 -24.30
N SER A 376 0.39 13.97 -23.51
CA SER A 376 1.77 13.74 -23.95
C SER A 376 2.58 13.05 -22.86
N THR A 377 3.52 12.20 -23.27
CA THR A 377 4.50 11.58 -22.37
C THR A 377 5.85 11.50 -23.08
N ASN A 378 6.91 11.22 -22.32
CA ASN A 378 8.22 10.94 -22.88
C ASN A 378 8.23 9.50 -23.38
N ILE A 379 8.07 9.32 -24.69
CA ILE A 379 7.96 8.01 -25.33
C ILE A 379 9.36 7.54 -25.76
N PRO A 380 9.95 6.50 -25.15
CA PRO A 380 11.22 5.97 -25.59
C PRO A 380 11.11 5.38 -27.00
N ALA A 381 12.18 5.49 -27.81
CA ALA A 381 12.16 5.09 -29.22
C ALA A 381 11.75 3.62 -29.44
N ALA A 382 12.06 2.72 -28.49
CA ALA A 382 11.68 1.32 -28.54
C ALA A 382 10.15 1.08 -28.50
N LEU A 383 9.34 2.06 -28.06
CA LEU A 383 7.89 1.97 -28.06
C LEU A 383 7.22 2.38 -29.38
N ALA A 384 8.00 2.77 -30.39
CA ALA A 384 7.45 3.09 -31.71
C ALA A 384 6.55 1.97 -32.29
N PRO A 385 6.87 0.67 -32.18
CA PRO A 385 5.98 -0.42 -32.62
C PRO A 385 4.68 -0.54 -31.81
N ILE A 386 4.65 -0.01 -30.58
CA ILE A 386 3.48 -0.06 -29.70
C ILE A 386 2.52 1.10 -30.01
N TYR A 387 3.07 2.31 -30.15
CA TYR A 387 2.25 3.49 -30.45
C TYR A 387 1.81 3.56 -31.92
N GLY A 388 2.64 3.10 -32.85
CA GLY A 388 2.34 3.14 -34.28
C GLY A 388 1.84 4.52 -34.73
N THR A 389 0.64 4.56 -35.32
CA THR A 389 0.04 5.79 -35.86
C THR A 389 -0.45 6.79 -34.81
N ASP A 390 -0.53 6.39 -33.53
CA ASP A 390 -0.93 7.30 -32.44
C ASP A 390 0.18 8.31 -32.12
N LEU A 391 1.43 8.01 -32.49
CA LEU A 391 2.56 8.90 -32.30
C LEU A 391 2.62 9.93 -33.44
N ARG A 392 2.13 11.16 -33.19
CA ARG A 392 2.18 12.27 -34.16
C ARG A 392 3.00 13.43 -33.60
N ALA A 393 4.16 13.71 -34.19
CA ALA A 393 5.00 14.85 -33.80
C ALA A 393 5.20 14.95 -32.27
N SER A 394 5.43 13.81 -31.61
CA SER A 394 5.61 13.67 -30.15
C SER A 394 4.38 13.98 -29.28
N VAL A 395 3.19 14.07 -29.87
CA VAL A 395 1.90 14.18 -29.18
C VAL A 395 1.06 12.93 -29.47
N LEU A 396 0.31 12.46 -28.48
CA LEU A 396 -0.60 11.33 -28.63
C LEU A 396 -1.93 11.81 -29.23
N ASP A 397 -2.60 10.99 -30.04
CA ASP A 397 -3.99 11.27 -30.43
C ASP A 397 -4.90 11.30 -29.18
N PRO A 398 -5.41 12.47 -28.76
CA PRO A 398 -6.11 12.63 -27.50
C PRO A 398 -7.51 12.01 -27.49
N THR A 399 -8.00 11.57 -28.66
CA THR A 399 -9.24 10.80 -28.78
C THR A 399 -9.03 9.32 -28.44
N ARG A 400 -7.78 8.83 -28.52
CA ARG A 400 -7.41 7.44 -28.27
C ARG A 400 -6.66 7.26 -26.97
N ARG A 401 -5.71 8.15 -26.69
CA ARG A 401 -4.80 8.07 -25.54
C ARG A 401 -4.83 9.35 -24.73
N ARG A 402 -5.10 9.18 -23.45
CA ARG A 402 -5.15 10.24 -22.46
C ARG A 402 -4.86 9.64 -21.10
N GLY A 403 -3.94 10.26 -20.38
CA GLY A 403 -3.57 9.91 -19.03
C GLY A 403 -3.05 8.50 -18.84
N VAL A 404 -2.93 8.14 -17.58
CA VAL A 404 -2.31 6.89 -17.11
C VAL A 404 -3.01 5.64 -17.63
N LEU A 405 -4.34 5.66 -17.81
CA LEU A 405 -5.12 4.51 -18.29
C LEU A 405 -4.85 4.11 -19.75
N SER A 406 -4.12 4.94 -20.48
CA SER A 406 -3.76 4.68 -21.87
C SER A 406 -2.28 4.33 -22.09
N LEU A 407 -1.50 4.30 -21.00
CA LEU A 407 -0.08 3.95 -21.06
C LEU A 407 0.08 2.45 -21.37
N PRO A 408 0.93 2.08 -22.34
CA PRO A 408 1.20 0.69 -22.66
C PRO A 408 1.62 -0.17 -21.48
N GLY A 409 2.43 0.36 -20.56
CA GLY A 409 2.86 -0.37 -19.36
C GLY A 409 1.69 -0.79 -18.47
N LEU A 410 0.76 0.13 -18.18
CA LEU A 410 -0.44 -0.15 -17.39
C LEU A 410 -1.34 -1.16 -18.10
N LEU A 411 -1.59 -0.96 -19.39
CA LEU A 411 -2.42 -1.84 -20.20
C LEU A 411 -1.83 -3.25 -20.28
N THR A 412 -0.52 -3.38 -20.42
CA THR A 412 0.19 -4.67 -20.50
C THR A 412 0.10 -5.45 -19.19
N TYR A 413 0.30 -4.76 -18.07
CA TYR A 413 0.24 -5.37 -16.75
C TYR A 413 -1.17 -5.85 -16.41
N HIS A 414 -2.19 -5.01 -16.65
CA HIS A 414 -3.61 -5.34 -16.46
C HIS A 414 -4.21 -6.10 -17.66
N SER A 415 -3.46 -7.04 -18.23
CA SER A 415 -3.90 -7.93 -19.31
C SER A 415 -3.47 -9.36 -19.04
N ALA A 416 -4.18 -10.32 -19.62
CA ALA A 416 -3.78 -11.73 -19.58
C ALA A 416 -2.57 -11.99 -20.48
N ASP A 417 -2.07 -13.22 -20.47
CA ASP A 417 -0.91 -13.66 -21.24
C ASP A 417 -1.14 -13.67 -22.76
N GLN A 418 -2.37 -13.93 -23.20
CA GLN A 418 -2.72 -14.10 -24.61
C GLN A 418 -3.77 -13.08 -25.12
N HIS A 419 -4.33 -12.22 -24.25
CA HIS A 419 -5.38 -11.26 -24.64
C HIS A 419 -5.45 -10.03 -23.73
N SER A 420 -6.21 -9.01 -24.15
CA SER A 420 -6.39 -7.73 -23.43
C SER A 420 -7.07 -7.85 -22.06
N SER A 421 -7.85 -8.89 -21.83
CA SER A 421 -8.52 -9.19 -20.55
C SER A 421 -9.42 -8.05 -20.04
N PRO A 422 -10.63 -7.89 -20.61
CA PRO A 422 -11.57 -6.88 -20.14
C PRO A 422 -11.92 -7.07 -18.65
N ILE A 423 -11.93 -8.30 -18.14
CA ILE A 423 -12.19 -8.58 -16.72
C ILE A 423 -11.18 -7.87 -15.82
N GLU A 424 -9.88 -8.11 -16.02
CA GLU A 424 -8.83 -7.55 -15.17
C GLU A 424 -8.81 -6.01 -15.23
N ARG A 425 -8.96 -5.44 -16.44
CA ARG A 425 -9.03 -3.98 -16.61
C ARG A 425 -10.25 -3.37 -15.92
N GLY A 426 -11.40 -4.05 -15.99
CA GLY A 426 -12.63 -3.63 -15.31
C GLY A 426 -12.50 -3.71 -13.79
N LEU A 427 -11.94 -4.81 -13.28
CA LEU A 427 -11.67 -5.01 -11.85
C LEU A 427 -10.68 -3.97 -11.33
N PHE A 428 -9.60 -3.69 -12.06
CA PHE A 428 -8.65 -2.64 -11.74
C PHE A 428 -9.35 -1.28 -11.53
N VAL A 429 -10.17 -0.83 -12.48
CA VAL A 429 -10.89 0.45 -12.34
C VAL A 429 -11.84 0.40 -11.14
N ARG A 430 -12.62 -0.68 -11.01
CA ARG A 430 -13.65 -0.79 -9.97
C ARG A 430 -13.03 -0.85 -8.56
N GLN A 431 -11.98 -1.64 -8.38
CA GLN A 431 -11.36 -1.86 -7.08
C GLN A 431 -10.34 -0.78 -6.74
N GLN A 432 -9.41 -0.46 -7.64
CA GLN A 432 -8.26 0.41 -7.34
C GLN A 432 -8.60 1.90 -7.50
N LEU A 433 -9.43 2.26 -8.48
CA LEU A 433 -9.76 3.65 -8.75
C LEU A 433 -11.06 4.09 -8.09
N LEU A 434 -12.03 3.18 -7.93
CA LEU A 434 -13.34 3.50 -7.37
C LEU A 434 -13.56 2.95 -5.95
N CYS A 435 -12.61 2.18 -5.40
CA CYS A 435 -12.68 1.60 -4.06
C CYS A 435 -13.95 0.78 -3.82
N GLN A 436 -14.44 0.11 -4.87
CA GLN A 436 -15.58 -0.77 -4.81
C GLN A 436 -15.09 -2.22 -4.90
N PRO A 437 -14.86 -2.89 -3.75
CA PRO A 437 -14.32 -4.23 -3.73
C PRO A 437 -15.26 -5.22 -4.42
N ILE A 438 -14.69 -6.13 -5.21
CA ILE A 438 -15.40 -7.27 -5.77
C ILE A 438 -14.89 -8.51 -5.03
N PRO A 439 -15.77 -9.30 -4.39
CA PRO A 439 -15.35 -10.49 -3.68
C PRO A 439 -14.75 -11.52 -4.64
N ALA A 440 -13.89 -12.38 -4.13
CA ALA A 440 -13.41 -13.53 -4.88
C ALA A 440 -14.58 -14.38 -5.40
N PRO A 441 -14.46 -14.97 -6.60
CA PRO A 441 -15.50 -15.84 -7.13
C PRO A 441 -15.75 -17.02 -6.18
N PRO A 442 -17.02 -17.45 -5.99
CA PRO A 442 -17.31 -18.62 -5.19
C PRO A 442 -16.68 -19.88 -5.83
N ALA A 443 -16.37 -20.90 -5.03
CA ALA A 443 -15.75 -22.14 -5.52
C ALA A 443 -16.52 -22.78 -6.69
N SER A 444 -17.86 -22.71 -6.66
CA SER A 444 -18.71 -23.22 -7.75
C SER A 444 -18.53 -22.48 -9.08
N ALA A 445 -18.12 -21.21 -9.06
CA ALA A 445 -17.79 -20.48 -10.28
C ALA A 445 -16.42 -20.93 -10.84
N LEU A 446 -15.44 -21.23 -9.98
CA LEU A 446 -14.14 -21.77 -10.39
C LEU A 446 -14.30 -23.15 -11.06
N GLU A 447 -15.10 -24.04 -10.48
CA GLU A 447 -15.43 -25.34 -11.06
C GLU A 447 -16.08 -25.20 -12.45
N ARG A 448 -16.96 -24.20 -12.64
CA ARG A 448 -17.58 -23.93 -13.94
C ARG A 448 -16.58 -23.41 -14.97
N ILE A 449 -15.66 -22.54 -14.58
CA ILE A 449 -14.60 -22.04 -15.47
C ILE A 449 -13.72 -23.20 -15.97
N GLU A 450 -13.39 -24.15 -15.09
CA GLU A 450 -12.63 -25.35 -15.47
C GLU A 450 -13.38 -26.24 -16.46
N GLN A 451 -14.70 -26.35 -16.31
CA GLN A 451 -15.55 -27.17 -17.19
C GLN A 451 -15.82 -26.52 -18.56
N ASN A 452 -15.81 -25.19 -18.63
CA ASN A 452 -16.08 -24.46 -19.86
C ASN A 452 -15.16 -23.22 -19.98
N PRO A 453 -13.86 -23.44 -20.22
CA PRO A 453 -12.91 -22.34 -20.32
C PRO A 453 -13.19 -21.53 -21.60
N VAL A 454 -13.07 -20.21 -21.50
CA VAL A 454 -13.02 -19.35 -22.68
C VAL A 454 -11.75 -19.70 -23.45
N ASP A 455 -11.86 -20.04 -24.73
CA ASP A 455 -10.69 -20.23 -25.61
C ASP A 455 -10.10 -18.86 -25.98
N PRO A 456 -8.94 -18.46 -25.41
CA PRO A 456 -8.34 -17.18 -25.71
C PRO A 456 -7.84 -17.09 -27.16
N LEU A 457 -7.62 -18.21 -27.84
CA LEU A 457 -7.07 -18.28 -29.20
C LEU A 457 -8.15 -18.42 -30.28
N ASP A 458 -9.44 -18.54 -29.93
CA ASP A 458 -10.54 -18.58 -30.89
C ASP A 458 -10.51 -17.33 -31.79
N LYS A 459 -10.23 -17.51 -33.08
CA LYS A 459 -10.14 -16.41 -34.06
C LYS A 459 -11.46 -16.09 -34.73
N THR A 460 -12.55 -16.76 -34.37
CA THR A 460 -13.90 -16.48 -34.91
C THR A 460 -14.62 -15.36 -34.17
N LYS A 461 -14.04 -14.90 -33.06
CA LYS A 461 -14.59 -13.87 -32.17
C LYS A 461 -13.55 -12.82 -31.80
N THR A 462 -14.02 -11.62 -31.49
CA THR A 462 -13.24 -10.63 -30.72
C THR A 462 -13.18 -11.04 -29.24
N THR A 463 -12.22 -10.50 -28.49
CA THR A 463 -12.06 -10.71 -27.06
C THR A 463 -13.33 -10.27 -26.33
N ARG A 464 -13.88 -9.08 -26.61
CA ARG A 464 -15.23 -8.69 -26.13
C ARG A 464 -16.28 -9.78 -26.35
N GLN A 465 -16.40 -10.33 -27.56
CA GLN A 465 -17.39 -11.36 -27.87
C GLN A 465 -17.14 -12.68 -27.12
N LYS A 466 -15.87 -13.04 -26.86
CA LYS A 466 -15.53 -14.21 -26.04
C LYS A 466 -16.01 -14.05 -24.61
N PHE A 467 -15.79 -12.86 -24.03
CA PHE A 467 -16.08 -12.56 -22.63
C PHE A 467 -17.50 -12.08 -22.37
N ALA A 468 -18.24 -11.65 -23.41
CA ALA A 468 -19.65 -11.22 -23.28
C ALA A 468 -20.57 -12.33 -22.75
N ALA A 469 -20.24 -13.60 -22.98
CA ALA A 469 -21.02 -14.74 -22.49
C ALA A 469 -21.10 -14.81 -20.96
N HIS A 470 -20.22 -14.13 -20.21
CA HIS A 470 -20.25 -14.14 -18.75
C HIS A 470 -21.51 -13.53 -18.16
N VAL A 471 -22.12 -12.56 -18.84
CA VAL A 471 -23.37 -11.94 -18.35
C VAL A 471 -24.63 -12.69 -18.83
N ASP A 472 -24.47 -13.65 -19.75
CA ASP A 472 -25.57 -14.52 -20.20
C ASP A 472 -25.83 -15.67 -19.21
N GLU A 473 -24.79 -16.07 -18.45
CA GLU A 473 -24.87 -17.06 -17.38
C GLU A 473 -25.25 -16.38 -16.04
N PRO A 474 -26.44 -16.66 -15.47
CA PRO A 474 -26.94 -15.93 -14.29
C PRO A 474 -25.98 -15.94 -13.09
N SER A 475 -25.27 -17.04 -12.88
CA SER A 475 -24.33 -17.18 -11.76
C SER A 475 -23.08 -16.30 -11.91
N CYS A 476 -22.65 -16.02 -13.14
CA CYS A 476 -21.51 -15.15 -13.44
C CYS A 476 -21.95 -13.68 -13.52
N ALA A 477 -23.14 -13.41 -14.07
CA ALA A 477 -23.70 -12.07 -14.22
C ALA A 477 -23.79 -11.30 -12.89
N ALA A 478 -24.07 -11.99 -11.78
CA ALA A 478 -24.18 -11.41 -10.43
C ALA A 478 -22.98 -10.51 -10.05
N CYS A 479 -21.78 -10.87 -10.51
CA CYS A 479 -20.57 -10.08 -10.33
C CYS A 479 -20.15 -9.33 -11.61
N HIS A 480 -20.12 -10.02 -12.76
CA HIS A 480 -19.53 -9.51 -14.00
C HIS A 480 -20.21 -8.26 -14.57
N MET A 481 -21.54 -8.09 -14.35
CA MET A 481 -22.25 -6.87 -14.76
C MET A 481 -21.66 -5.59 -14.13
N ARG A 482 -20.90 -5.71 -13.03
CA ARG A 482 -20.30 -4.57 -12.33
C ARG A 482 -18.97 -4.12 -12.91
N PHE A 483 -18.26 -4.93 -13.69
CA PHE A 483 -16.90 -4.56 -14.15
C PHE A 483 -16.60 -4.91 -15.61
N ASP A 484 -17.23 -5.93 -16.19
CA ASP A 484 -17.04 -6.27 -17.60
C ASP A 484 -17.38 -5.11 -18.53
N PRO A 485 -18.49 -4.36 -18.35
CA PRO A 485 -18.77 -3.18 -19.18
C PRO A 485 -17.70 -2.09 -19.10
N ILE A 486 -16.98 -1.99 -17.98
CA ILE A 486 -15.86 -1.04 -17.86
C ILE A 486 -14.68 -1.56 -18.68
N GLY A 487 -14.36 -2.84 -18.51
CA GLY A 487 -13.32 -3.57 -19.24
C GLY A 487 -13.46 -3.52 -20.75
N PHE A 488 -14.67 -3.74 -21.26
CA PHE A 488 -14.97 -3.66 -22.71
C PHE A 488 -14.67 -2.27 -23.29
N GLY A 489 -14.72 -1.23 -22.46
CA GLY A 489 -14.28 0.12 -22.81
C GLY A 489 -12.81 0.21 -23.25
N PHE A 490 -11.97 -0.77 -22.92
CA PHE A 490 -10.56 -0.78 -23.27
C PHE A 490 -10.23 -1.58 -24.54
N GLU A 491 -11.19 -2.23 -25.19
CA GLU A 491 -10.92 -3.26 -26.20
C GLU A 491 -10.26 -2.75 -27.49
N GLN A 492 -10.30 -1.44 -27.72
CA GLN A 492 -9.50 -0.76 -28.75
C GLN A 492 -7.99 -0.73 -28.44
N MET A 493 -7.56 -1.19 -27.27
CA MET A 493 -6.16 -1.39 -26.88
C MET A 493 -5.92 -2.88 -26.65
N ASP A 494 -4.98 -3.49 -27.38
CA ASP A 494 -4.67 -4.91 -27.22
C ASP A 494 -3.93 -5.23 -25.90
N GLY A 495 -3.56 -6.50 -25.69
CA GLY A 495 -2.87 -6.97 -24.48
C GLY A 495 -1.50 -6.36 -24.19
N ILE A 496 -0.93 -5.59 -25.13
CA ILE A 496 0.32 -4.82 -24.92
C ILE A 496 0.13 -3.31 -25.13
N GLY A 497 -1.13 -2.86 -25.15
CA GLY A 497 -1.51 -1.46 -25.27
C GLY A 497 -1.42 -0.86 -26.67
N ARG A 498 -1.34 -1.66 -27.74
CA ARG A 498 -1.44 -1.18 -29.13
C ARG A 498 -2.87 -0.82 -29.47
N PHE A 499 -3.05 0.31 -30.17
CA PHE A 499 -4.36 0.68 -30.68
C PHE A 499 -4.77 -0.25 -31.83
N ARG A 500 -6.05 -0.65 -31.84
CA ARG A 500 -6.65 -1.52 -32.87
C ARG A 500 -8.12 -1.16 -33.11
N THR A 501 -8.55 -1.25 -34.36
CA THR A 501 -9.96 -1.10 -34.77
C THR A 501 -10.60 -2.43 -35.16
N THR A 502 -9.77 -3.45 -35.37
CA THR A 502 -10.20 -4.81 -35.70
C THR A 502 -9.40 -5.83 -34.91
N GLU A 503 -10.02 -6.96 -34.60
CA GLU A 503 -9.38 -8.13 -34.01
C GLU A 503 -9.89 -9.37 -34.76
N ASN A 504 -8.98 -10.24 -35.19
CA ASN A 504 -9.31 -11.41 -36.01
C ASN A 504 -10.13 -11.09 -37.27
N GLY A 505 -9.91 -9.90 -37.87
CA GLY A 505 -10.66 -9.43 -39.04
C GLY A 505 -12.07 -8.91 -38.73
N LEU A 506 -12.51 -8.94 -37.47
CA LEU A 506 -13.80 -8.43 -37.03
C LEU A 506 -13.65 -7.01 -36.45
N PRO A 507 -14.66 -6.13 -36.63
CA PRO A 507 -14.65 -4.80 -36.02
C PRO A 507 -14.72 -4.90 -34.49
N ILE A 508 -13.96 -4.04 -33.81
CA ILE A 508 -13.99 -3.93 -32.35
C ILE A 508 -15.08 -2.96 -31.93
N ASP A 509 -15.84 -3.35 -30.91
CA ASP A 509 -16.70 -2.44 -30.14
C ASP A 509 -16.00 -2.09 -28.83
N SER A 510 -15.58 -0.83 -28.66
CA SER A 510 -14.92 -0.32 -27.45
C SER A 510 -15.84 0.55 -26.59
N ARG A 511 -17.17 0.43 -26.77
CA ARG A 511 -18.14 1.09 -25.89
C ARG A 511 -18.19 0.39 -24.54
N GLY A 512 -17.98 1.14 -23.48
CA GLY A 512 -18.13 0.71 -22.10
C GLY A 512 -19.24 1.46 -21.37
N ASN A 513 -19.50 1.06 -20.13
CA ASN A 513 -20.47 1.72 -19.27
C ASN A 513 -20.01 1.71 -17.81
N LEU A 514 -20.15 2.86 -17.13
CA LEU A 514 -20.05 2.96 -15.68
C LEU A 514 -21.45 2.87 -15.06
N ALA A 515 -21.57 2.09 -14.00
CA ALA A 515 -22.81 1.95 -13.23
C ALA A 515 -22.48 1.86 -11.74
N GLY A 516 -23.35 2.41 -10.89
CA GLY A 516 -23.15 2.41 -9.44
C GLY A 516 -22.03 3.37 -9.01
N THR A 517 -21.89 4.49 -9.72
CA THR A 517 -20.90 5.55 -9.51
C THR A 517 -21.58 6.91 -9.54
N ASP A 518 -20.83 7.96 -9.18
CA ASP A 518 -21.26 9.36 -9.33
C ASP A 518 -21.09 9.91 -10.77
N ILE A 519 -20.60 9.08 -11.69
CA ILE A 519 -20.32 9.41 -13.11
C ILE A 519 -20.85 8.31 -14.04
N ASP A 520 -22.05 7.81 -13.74
CA ASP A 520 -22.67 6.71 -14.49
C ASP A 520 -22.88 7.03 -15.98
N GLY A 521 -23.14 5.97 -16.75
CA GLY A 521 -23.45 6.03 -18.17
C GLY A 521 -22.29 5.67 -19.10
N PRO A 522 -22.53 5.77 -20.42
CA PRO A 522 -21.64 5.21 -21.42
C PRO A 522 -20.34 6.00 -21.56
N PHE A 523 -19.34 5.34 -22.13
CA PHE A 523 -18.08 5.92 -22.62
C PHE A 523 -17.49 5.05 -23.72
N GLU A 524 -16.54 5.56 -24.48
CA GLU A 524 -15.83 4.79 -25.51
C GLU A 524 -14.32 5.00 -25.39
N GLY A 525 -13.58 3.91 -25.17
CA GLY A 525 -12.13 3.96 -25.04
C GLY A 525 -11.60 4.44 -23.68
N PRO A 526 -10.30 4.18 -23.39
CA PRO A 526 -9.65 4.64 -22.16
C PRO A 526 -9.57 6.17 -22.05
N ALA A 527 -9.54 6.88 -23.19
CA ALA A 527 -9.49 8.35 -23.18
C ALA A 527 -10.77 8.98 -22.62
N GLN A 528 -11.96 8.50 -23.04
CA GLN A 528 -13.21 8.99 -22.48
C GLN A 528 -13.42 8.53 -21.04
N LEU A 529 -13.02 7.30 -20.69
CA LEU A 529 -13.07 6.83 -19.30
C LEU A 529 -12.24 7.74 -18.38
N SER A 530 -11.04 8.13 -18.81
CA SER A 530 -10.17 9.03 -18.03
C SER A 530 -10.81 10.41 -17.83
N MET A 531 -11.50 10.93 -18.86
CA MET A 531 -12.25 12.18 -18.72
C MET A 531 -13.40 12.06 -17.71
N LYS A 532 -14.18 10.97 -17.76
CA LYS A 532 -15.26 10.74 -16.78
C LYS A 532 -14.69 10.63 -15.36
N LEU A 533 -13.66 9.80 -15.15
CA LEU A 533 -13.03 9.62 -13.83
C LEU A 533 -12.48 10.92 -13.26
N SER A 534 -11.91 11.81 -14.11
CA SER A 534 -11.41 13.11 -13.65
C SER A 534 -12.47 14.05 -13.06
N GLN A 535 -13.76 13.74 -13.28
CA GLN A 535 -14.91 14.49 -12.77
C GLN A 535 -15.58 13.80 -11.57
N SER A 536 -15.10 12.62 -11.16
CA SER A 536 -15.70 11.82 -10.10
C SER A 536 -15.15 12.18 -8.72
N LYS A 537 -16.06 12.52 -7.81
CA LYS A 537 -15.78 12.69 -6.39
C LYS A 537 -15.50 11.35 -5.72
N MET A 538 -16.10 10.27 -6.20
CA MET A 538 -15.82 8.92 -5.72
C MET A 538 -14.38 8.49 -6.05
N PHE A 539 -13.91 8.76 -7.28
CA PHE A 539 -12.52 8.54 -7.68
C PHE A 539 -11.55 9.34 -6.80
N GLU A 540 -11.86 10.62 -6.55
CA GLU A 540 -11.07 11.47 -5.67
C GLU A 540 -11.03 10.92 -4.23
N THR A 541 -12.17 10.54 -3.68
CA THR A 541 -12.27 9.97 -2.32
C THR A 541 -11.51 8.66 -2.21
N CYS A 542 -11.57 7.80 -3.25
CA CYS A 542 -10.82 6.56 -3.29
C CYS A 542 -9.30 6.81 -3.29
N MET A 543 -8.81 7.79 -4.05
CA MET A 543 -7.39 8.17 -4.01
C MET A 543 -6.94 8.60 -2.60
N VAL A 544 -7.79 9.36 -1.88
CA VAL A 544 -7.51 9.75 -0.49
C VAL A 544 -7.48 8.54 0.43
N ASP A 545 -8.44 7.62 0.31
CA ASP A 545 -8.46 6.36 1.06
C ASP A 545 -7.21 5.51 0.80
N ARG A 546 -6.81 5.36 -0.47
CA ARG A 546 -5.58 4.65 -0.86
C ARG A 546 -4.32 5.29 -0.30
N TYR A 547 -4.24 6.62 -0.31
CA TYR A 547 -3.13 7.33 0.32
C TYR A 547 -3.13 7.16 1.85
N PHE A 548 -4.31 7.20 2.50
CA PHE A 548 -4.41 6.88 3.92
C PHE A 548 -3.87 5.49 4.21
N GLN A 549 -4.26 4.47 3.41
CA GLN A 549 -3.78 3.10 3.61
C GLN A 549 -2.27 2.97 3.46
N PHE A 550 -1.67 3.67 2.50
CA PHE A 550 -0.23 3.73 2.32
C PHE A 550 0.45 4.43 3.51
N ALA A 551 -0.04 5.63 3.87
CA ALA A 551 0.56 6.50 4.86
C ALA A 551 0.41 5.99 6.30
N GLN A 552 -0.68 5.28 6.56
CA GLN A 552 -0.92 4.54 7.79
C GLN A 552 -0.50 3.09 7.68
N SER A 553 -0.02 2.61 6.55
CA SER A 553 0.48 1.24 6.41
C SER A 553 -0.49 0.17 6.91
N ARG A 554 -1.80 0.39 6.73
CA ARG A 554 -2.86 -0.57 7.07
C ARG A 554 -4.11 -0.25 6.26
N PRO A 555 -5.02 -1.21 6.05
CA PRO A 555 -6.35 -0.92 5.52
C PRO A 555 -7.12 0.08 6.40
N THR A 556 -8.02 0.83 5.78
CA THR A 556 -8.97 1.70 6.49
C THR A 556 -9.98 0.87 7.26
N VAL A 557 -10.40 1.38 8.42
CA VAL A 557 -11.49 0.83 9.22
C VAL A 557 -12.59 1.87 9.39
N ALA A 558 -13.77 1.45 9.86
CA ALA A 558 -14.92 2.36 10.02
C ALA A 558 -14.60 3.61 10.87
N ALA A 559 -13.73 3.48 11.88
CA ALA A 559 -13.31 4.59 12.73
C ALA A 559 -12.44 5.65 12.01
N ASP A 560 -11.89 5.35 10.83
CA ASP A 560 -11.08 6.29 10.05
C ASP A 560 -11.94 7.18 9.14
N ARG A 561 -13.24 6.88 9.01
CA ARG A 561 -14.12 7.53 8.04
C ARG A 561 -14.08 9.06 8.11
N CYS A 562 -14.21 9.65 9.30
CA CYS A 562 -14.16 11.11 9.41
C CYS A 562 -12.79 11.70 9.06
N VAL A 563 -11.70 10.94 9.24
CA VAL A 563 -10.34 11.39 8.92
C VAL A 563 -10.17 11.43 7.40
N VAL A 564 -10.60 10.37 6.71
CA VAL A 564 -10.58 10.29 5.24
C VAL A 564 -11.48 11.37 4.64
N GLU A 565 -12.66 11.62 5.20
CA GLU A 565 -13.57 12.69 4.77
C GLU A 565 -12.95 14.08 4.95
N ASP A 566 -12.33 14.39 6.10
CA ASP A 566 -11.63 15.65 6.34
C ASP A 566 -10.47 15.87 5.34
N TRP A 567 -9.68 14.83 5.08
CA TRP A 567 -8.58 14.90 4.12
C TRP A 567 -9.09 15.11 2.71
N ASN A 568 -10.18 14.46 2.35
CA ASN A 568 -10.82 14.60 1.05
C ASN A 568 -11.33 16.03 0.83
N VAL A 569 -11.92 16.67 1.84
CA VAL A 569 -12.32 18.09 1.77
C VAL A 569 -11.11 18.99 1.50
N LYS A 570 -10.01 18.79 2.24
CA LYS A 570 -8.77 19.57 2.07
C LYS A 570 -8.11 19.31 0.71
N PHE A 571 -8.15 18.07 0.24
CA PHE A 571 -7.62 17.67 -1.05
C PHE A 571 -8.39 18.34 -2.20
N SER A 572 -9.73 18.34 -2.15
CA SER A 572 -10.55 19.06 -3.14
C SER A 572 -10.29 20.56 -3.11
N ALA A 573 -10.19 21.16 -1.91
CA ALA A 573 -9.90 22.58 -1.76
C ALA A 573 -8.52 22.96 -2.34
N GLY A 574 -7.56 22.03 -2.28
CA GLY A 574 -6.27 22.12 -2.96
C GLY A 574 -6.30 21.82 -4.47
N GLY A 575 -7.48 21.65 -5.08
CA GLY A 575 -7.63 21.33 -6.50
C GLY A 575 -7.12 19.92 -6.86
N GLY A 576 -7.11 18.99 -5.90
CA GLY A 576 -6.70 17.61 -6.12
C GLY A 576 -5.18 17.42 -6.25
N ARG A 577 -4.35 18.35 -5.76
CA ARG A 577 -2.88 18.22 -5.78
C ARG A 577 -2.38 17.21 -4.75
N ILE A 578 -1.62 16.22 -5.20
CA ILE A 578 -1.12 15.12 -4.33
C ILE A 578 -0.28 15.66 -3.16
N LYS A 579 0.51 16.73 -3.39
CA LYS A 579 1.29 17.37 -2.32
C LYS A 579 0.40 17.94 -1.23
N ASP A 580 -0.76 18.50 -1.57
CA ASP A 580 -1.69 19.07 -0.59
C ASP A 580 -2.33 17.97 0.25
N LEU A 581 -2.58 16.78 -0.32
CA LEU A 581 -3.02 15.59 0.43
C LEU A 581 -1.96 15.13 1.45
N VAL A 582 -0.69 15.08 1.03
CA VAL A 582 0.43 14.76 1.94
C VAL A 582 0.48 15.76 3.10
N LEU A 583 0.38 17.06 2.81
CA LEU A 583 0.42 18.11 3.82
C LEU A 583 -0.81 18.08 4.74
N ALA A 584 -1.99 17.75 4.21
CA ALA A 584 -3.20 17.55 4.99
C ALA A 584 -3.03 16.41 6.01
N TYR A 585 -2.39 15.30 5.62
CA TYR A 585 -2.11 14.19 6.54
C TYR A 585 -1.14 14.59 7.66
N VAL A 586 0.04 15.09 7.32
CA VAL A 586 1.11 15.30 8.33
C VAL A 586 0.78 16.43 9.32
N THR A 587 -0.18 17.28 8.98
CA THR A 587 -0.68 18.35 9.86
C THR A 587 -1.96 17.96 10.61
N HIS A 588 -2.56 16.80 10.31
CA HIS A 588 -3.71 16.29 11.03
C HIS A 588 -3.30 15.79 12.41
N ARG A 589 -4.20 15.91 13.39
CA ARG A 589 -3.95 15.49 14.78
C ARG A 589 -3.57 14.01 14.91
N THR A 590 -4.11 13.16 14.03
CA THR A 590 -3.76 11.72 13.93
C THR A 590 -2.30 11.49 13.57
N PHE A 591 -1.55 12.49 13.10
CA PHE A 591 -0.13 12.32 12.82
C PHE A 591 0.71 12.33 14.11
N THR A 592 0.34 13.18 15.07
CA THR A 592 1.07 13.38 16.33
C THR A 592 0.46 12.66 17.53
N ASN A 593 -0.73 12.08 17.37
CA ASN A 593 -1.45 11.41 18.44
C ASN A 593 -1.90 10.01 18.04
N ARG A 594 -1.94 9.12 19.03
CA ARG A 594 -2.53 7.78 18.95
C ARG A 594 -3.55 7.57 20.05
N LYS A 595 -4.26 6.45 20.00
CA LYS A 595 -5.08 5.93 21.11
C LYS A 595 -4.72 4.49 21.41
N ASP A 596 -4.98 4.03 22.63
CA ASP A 596 -4.88 2.61 22.97
C ASP A 596 -6.06 1.83 22.35
N ASP A 597 -5.83 0.54 22.09
CA ASP A 597 -6.84 -0.42 21.65
C ASP A 597 -7.60 -1.06 22.83
N ARG A 598 -7.06 -0.88 24.05
CA ARG A 598 -7.62 -1.33 25.33
C ARG A 598 -8.70 -0.42 25.90
#